data_AF-A0A6P1W5W8-F1
#
_entry.id   AF-A0A6P1W5W8-F1
#
_cell.length_a   1.000
_cell.length_b   1.000
_cell.length_c   1.000
_cell.angle_alpha   90.00
_cell.angle_beta   90.00
_cell.angle_gamma   90.00
#
_symmetry.space_group_name_H-M   'P 1'
#
loop_
_entity.id
_entity.type
_entity.pdbx_description
1 polymer ?
#
loop_
_entity_poly.entity_id
_entity_poly.type
_entity_poly.pdbx_seq_one_letter_code
_entity_poly.pdbx_strand_id
1 'polypeptide(L)'
;MNSFRRSPNPTANMPNRSFLNVEPFVYTHEGPEGIEGKLRILPVNHSRALRTGLDLLTQRPLALLGISPGNGFFNQKRIEIGICGMAHLFGEVTIVIPDSIATHTFRALGYGEEKVRAKARTEGQKIRNRCLRAVERAQLLNPSARLRILDWESDIASLPGYWNAYAQVCKLFDTNNQFQQDVLDKGFSLLRGKLSADAITPATVRECVEYLLKEFAYFKLCRVACGRDLIMPYHQDAALAHGFCDGRYQEPLPGVGWLIYDIELFGESE
;
A
#
# COMPACT_ATOMS: atom_id res chain seq x y z
N MET A 1 -4.76 -20.34 51.00
CA MET A 1 -3.84 -19.77 50.00
C MET A 1 -3.31 -20.96 49.20
N ASN A 2 -3.58 -21.20 47.92
CA ASN A 2 -3.91 -20.34 46.78
C ASN A 2 -4.98 -20.99 45.89
N SER A 3 -5.91 -20.17 45.40
CA SER A 3 -6.90 -20.53 44.40
C SER A 3 -6.30 -20.46 43.00
N PHE A 4 -6.34 -21.58 42.27
CA PHE A 4 -6.00 -21.62 40.86
C PHE A 4 -7.14 -20.97 40.06
N ARG A 5 -6.95 -19.71 39.63
CA ARG A 5 -7.78 -19.08 38.60
C ARG A 5 -7.40 -19.69 37.25
N ARG A 6 -8.32 -20.45 36.66
CA ARG A 6 -8.29 -20.78 35.23
C ARG A 6 -8.55 -19.49 34.44
N SER A 7 -7.61 -19.11 33.59
CA SER A 7 -7.82 -18.07 32.57
C SER A 7 -8.88 -18.53 31.55
N PRO A 8 -9.78 -17.66 31.08
CA PRO A 8 -10.73 -18.02 30.03
C PRO A 8 -10.04 -18.06 28.67
N ASN A 9 -10.23 -19.17 27.94
CA ASN A 9 -9.96 -19.32 26.51
C ASN A 9 -10.79 -18.31 25.71
N PRO A 10 -10.20 -17.44 24.87
CA PRO A 10 -10.96 -16.65 23.91
C PRO A 10 -10.96 -17.36 22.55
N THR A 11 -11.46 -18.61 22.49
CA THR A 11 -11.83 -19.23 21.21
C THR A 11 -13.33 -19.06 21.02
N ALA A 12 -13.74 -17.84 20.71
CA ALA A 12 -15.04 -17.63 20.10
C ALA A 12 -14.96 -18.16 18.66
N ASN A 13 -15.55 -19.34 18.45
CA ASN A 13 -15.82 -19.92 17.14
C ASN A 13 -16.59 -18.90 16.28
N MET A 14 -15.89 -18.22 15.37
CA MET A 14 -16.52 -17.55 14.24
C MET A 14 -16.72 -18.60 13.14
N PRO A 15 -17.94 -18.76 12.59
CA PRO A 15 -18.18 -19.68 11.48
C PRO A 15 -17.35 -19.23 10.28
N ASN A 16 -16.75 -20.20 9.59
CA ASN A 16 -16.02 -20.07 8.35
C ASN A 16 -16.95 -19.48 7.26
N ARG A 17 -17.10 -18.15 7.23
CA ARG A 17 -17.93 -17.43 6.27
C ARG A 17 -17.03 -16.92 5.16
N SER A 18 -17.28 -17.41 3.95
CA SER A 18 -16.78 -16.78 2.73
C SER A 18 -17.22 -15.31 2.71
N PHE A 19 -16.26 -14.39 2.61
CA PHE A 19 -16.51 -12.94 2.57
C PHE A 19 -17.30 -12.49 1.32
N LEU A 20 -17.51 -13.39 0.35
CA LEU A 20 -18.31 -13.13 -0.86
C LEU A 20 -19.80 -12.88 -0.57
N ASN A 21 -20.28 -13.21 0.64
CA ASN A 21 -21.67 -13.03 1.07
C ASN A 21 -21.83 -12.07 2.26
N VAL A 22 -20.84 -11.22 2.54
CA VAL A 22 -20.86 -10.28 3.67
C VAL A 22 -21.05 -8.86 3.13
N GLU A 23 -21.84 -8.04 3.83
CA GLU A 23 -21.94 -6.61 3.51
C GLU A 23 -20.53 -5.99 3.47
N PRO A 24 -20.25 -5.12 2.47
CA PRO A 24 -18.96 -4.46 2.39
C PRO A 24 -18.70 -3.69 3.69
N PHE A 25 -17.49 -3.81 4.23
CA PHE A 25 -17.10 -3.02 5.39
C PHE A 25 -17.24 -1.53 5.05
N VAL A 26 -17.95 -0.78 5.89
CA VAL A 26 -18.10 0.67 5.80
C VAL A 26 -17.66 1.30 7.11
N TYR A 27 -16.72 2.23 7.04
CA TYR A 27 -16.33 3.09 8.15
C TYR A 27 -16.77 4.52 7.85
N THR A 28 -17.63 5.07 8.71
CA THR A 28 -17.99 6.50 8.69
C THR A 28 -17.03 7.23 9.61
N HIS A 29 -16.38 8.26 9.07
CA HIS A 29 -15.52 9.14 9.83
C HIS A 29 -16.27 10.44 10.13
N GLU A 30 -16.43 10.73 11.42
CA GLU A 30 -16.95 12.00 11.94
C GLU A 30 -15.78 12.70 12.66
N GLY A 31 -14.89 13.30 11.87
CA GLY A 31 -13.69 13.97 12.37
C GLY A 31 -13.92 15.44 12.71
N PRO A 32 -13.06 16.05 13.54
CA PRO A 32 -13.07 17.50 13.73
C PRO A 32 -12.73 18.24 12.42
N GLU A 33 -13.01 19.54 12.36
CA GLU A 33 -12.62 20.42 11.25
C GLU A 33 -13.28 20.08 9.89
N GLY A 34 -14.44 19.43 9.89
CA GLY A 34 -15.19 19.10 8.65
C GLY A 34 -14.51 18.02 7.81
N ILE A 35 -13.68 17.18 8.43
CA ILE A 35 -13.15 15.96 7.81
C ILE A 35 -14.17 14.86 8.06
N GLU A 36 -15.11 14.74 7.13
CA GLU A 36 -16.18 13.75 7.19
C GLU A 36 -16.21 12.93 5.91
N GLY A 37 -16.52 11.66 6.02
CA GLY A 37 -16.59 10.78 4.87
C GLY A 37 -16.78 9.31 5.21
N LYS A 38 -16.80 8.49 4.18
CA LYS A 38 -16.91 7.03 4.29
C LYS A 38 -15.74 6.36 3.59
N LEU A 39 -15.16 5.38 4.27
CA LEU A 39 -14.27 4.39 3.66
C LEU A 39 -15.06 3.10 3.46
N ARG A 40 -15.02 2.53 2.25
CA ARG A 40 -15.60 1.21 1.98
C ARG A 40 -14.55 0.26 1.43
N ILE A 41 -14.57 -0.99 1.88
CA ILE A 41 -13.84 -2.07 1.21
C ILE A 41 -14.73 -2.60 0.08
N LEU A 42 -14.21 -2.56 -1.14
CA LEU A 42 -14.91 -3.03 -2.33
C LEU A 42 -14.72 -4.55 -2.47
N PRO A 43 -15.79 -5.34 -2.72
CA PRO A 43 -15.72 -6.80 -2.82
C PRO A 43 -15.19 -7.27 -4.18
N VAL A 44 -14.07 -6.71 -4.64
CA VAL A 44 -13.43 -7.05 -5.92
C VAL A 44 -12.59 -8.32 -5.75
N ASN A 45 -12.72 -9.28 -6.66
CA ASN A 45 -12.15 -10.62 -6.50
C ASN A 45 -11.63 -11.27 -7.80
N HIS A 46 -11.37 -10.49 -8.86
CA HIS A 46 -11.00 -11.02 -10.17
C HIS A 46 -9.59 -11.65 -10.19
N SER A 47 -8.69 -11.24 -9.28
CA SER A 47 -7.34 -11.82 -9.12
C SER A 47 -7.24 -12.72 -7.89
N ARG A 48 -6.21 -13.59 -7.84
CA ARG A 48 -5.98 -14.44 -6.66
C ARG A 48 -5.52 -13.60 -5.46
N ALA A 49 -4.78 -12.52 -5.69
CA ALA A 49 -4.32 -11.62 -4.66
C ALA A 49 -5.50 -10.94 -3.96
N LEU A 50 -6.51 -10.53 -4.74
CA LEU A 50 -7.75 -9.95 -4.22
C LEU A 50 -8.58 -10.96 -3.42
N ARG A 51 -8.72 -12.19 -3.93
CA ARG A 51 -9.39 -13.28 -3.19
C ARG A 51 -8.69 -13.58 -1.86
N THR A 52 -7.36 -13.69 -1.90
CA THR A 52 -6.52 -13.86 -0.70
C THR A 52 -6.77 -12.72 0.31
N GLY A 53 -6.87 -11.47 -0.15
CA GLY A 53 -7.18 -10.33 0.72
C GLY A 53 -8.53 -10.45 1.41
N LEU A 54 -9.57 -10.81 0.67
CA LEU A 54 -10.91 -11.03 1.24
C LEU A 54 -10.94 -12.19 2.24
N ASP A 55 -10.24 -13.28 1.95
CA ASP A 55 -10.16 -14.44 2.84
C ASP A 55 -9.40 -14.11 4.15
N LEU A 56 -8.33 -13.31 4.03
CA LEU A 56 -7.51 -12.89 5.16
C LEU A 56 -8.23 -11.88 6.08
N LEU A 57 -9.27 -11.16 5.64
CA LEU A 57 -10.00 -10.19 6.48
C LEU A 57 -10.47 -10.80 7.81
N THR A 58 -10.89 -12.07 7.80
CA THR A 58 -11.34 -12.78 9.01
C THR A 58 -10.20 -13.16 9.98
N GLN A 59 -8.95 -13.10 9.53
CA GLN A 59 -7.79 -13.68 10.22
C GLN A 59 -6.93 -12.64 10.96
N ARG A 60 -7.41 -11.40 11.07
CA ARG A 60 -6.67 -10.25 11.65
C ARG A 60 -5.25 -10.12 11.08
N PRO A 61 -5.10 -9.93 9.76
CA PRO A 61 -3.80 -9.81 9.12
C PRO A 61 -3.17 -8.45 9.46
N LEU A 62 -1.87 -8.32 9.20
CA LEU A 62 -1.24 -7.00 9.19
C LEU A 62 -1.70 -6.24 7.95
N ALA A 63 -2.21 -5.02 8.10
CA ALA A 63 -2.47 -4.14 6.96
C ALA A 63 -1.21 -3.34 6.61
N LEU A 64 -0.79 -3.41 5.35
CA LEU A 64 0.32 -2.64 4.78
C LEU A 64 -0.24 -1.55 3.86
N LEU A 65 -0.55 -0.38 4.42
CA LEU A 65 -1.19 0.72 3.72
C LEU A 65 -0.15 1.57 2.95
N GLY A 66 -0.12 1.44 1.62
CA GLY A 66 0.72 2.24 0.76
C GLY A 66 0.14 3.63 0.46
N ILE A 67 0.92 4.69 0.73
CA ILE A 67 0.54 6.09 0.48
C ILE A 67 1.57 6.72 -0.45
N SER A 68 1.22 6.81 -1.75
CA SER A 68 2.15 7.23 -2.80
C SER A 68 2.32 8.77 -2.84
N PRO A 69 3.55 9.30 -2.79
CA PRO A 69 3.81 10.73 -2.95
C PRO A 69 3.39 11.28 -4.31
N GLY A 70 2.79 12.46 -4.32
CA GLY A 70 2.37 13.15 -5.55
C GLY A 70 1.15 12.52 -6.24
N ASN A 71 0.49 11.54 -5.62
CA ASN A 71 -0.82 11.05 -6.07
C ASN A 71 -1.93 11.94 -5.47
N GLY A 72 -2.74 12.53 -6.36
CA GLY A 72 -3.81 13.47 -6.00
C GLY A 72 -4.92 12.88 -5.12
N PHE A 73 -5.07 11.56 -5.08
CA PHE A 73 -5.99 10.89 -4.16
C PHE A 73 -5.59 11.13 -2.69
N PHE A 74 -4.30 11.14 -2.36
CA PHE A 74 -3.82 11.25 -0.97
C PHE A 74 -3.74 12.71 -0.49
N ASN A 75 -4.91 13.36 -0.45
CA ASN A 75 -5.10 14.64 0.25
C ASN A 75 -5.24 14.41 1.77
N GLN A 76 -5.26 15.50 2.55
CA GLN A 76 -5.33 15.41 4.02
C GLN A 76 -6.56 14.62 4.50
N LYS A 77 -7.76 14.95 3.97
CA LYS A 77 -9.01 14.30 4.37
C LYS A 77 -8.98 12.80 4.10
N ARG A 78 -8.60 12.39 2.89
CA ARG A 78 -8.53 10.97 2.50
C ARG A 78 -7.45 10.19 3.25
N ILE A 79 -6.32 10.81 3.58
CA ILE A 79 -5.29 10.18 4.43
C ILE A 79 -5.86 9.93 5.83
N GLU A 80 -6.55 10.91 6.42
CA GLU A 80 -7.11 10.78 7.76
C GLU A 80 -8.20 9.72 7.83
N ILE A 81 -9.20 9.79 6.94
CA ILE A 81 -10.28 8.80 6.82
C ILE A 81 -9.69 7.41 6.53
N GLY A 82 -8.71 7.32 5.63
CA GLY A 82 -8.03 6.08 5.28
C GLY A 82 -7.34 5.43 6.46
N ILE A 83 -6.48 6.17 7.17
CA ILE A 83 -5.73 5.63 8.31
C ILE A 83 -6.67 5.29 9.48
N CYS A 84 -7.66 6.15 9.78
CA CYS A 84 -8.63 5.87 10.84
C CYS A 84 -9.49 4.64 10.54
N GLY A 85 -9.98 4.52 9.30
CA GLY A 85 -10.78 3.37 8.87
C GLY A 85 -9.99 2.07 8.88
N MET A 86 -8.73 2.10 8.41
CA MET A 86 -7.84 0.93 8.45
C MET A 86 -7.47 0.56 9.88
N ALA A 87 -7.22 1.54 10.76
CA ALA A 87 -6.96 1.30 12.18
C ALA A 87 -8.18 0.66 12.88
N HIS A 88 -9.39 1.08 12.51
CA HIS A 88 -10.63 0.50 13.02
C HIS A 88 -10.83 -0.94 12.53
N LEU A 89 -10.59 -1.19 11.24
CA LEU A 89 -10.78 -2.51 10.63
C LEU A 89 -9.75 -3.54 11.09
N PHE A 90 -8.47 -3.19 11.10
CA PHE A 90 -7.38 -4.15 11.29
C PHE A 90 -6.79 -4.15 12.70
N GLY A 91 -6.88 -3.04 13.44
CA GLY A 91 -6.21 -2.87 14.74
C GLY A 91 -4.69 -2.80 14.68
N GLU A 92 -4.04 -3.26 13.60
CA GLU A 92 -2.61 -3.14 13.35
C GLU A 92 -2.35 -2.74 11.90
N VAL A 93 -1.75 -1.57 11.69
CA VAL A 93 -1.49 -1.00 10.36
C VAL A 93 -0.06 -0.50 10.28
N THR A 94 0.65 -0.95 9.25
CA THR A 94 1.93 -0.41 8.83
C THR A 94 1.72 0.45 7.60
N ILE A 95 2.08 1.71 7.67
CA ILE A 95 1.96 2.70 6.61
C ILE A 95 3.31 2.78 5.88
N VAL A 96 3.28 2.64 4.56
CA VAL A 96 4.46 2.72 3.70
C VAL A 96 4.36 3.96 2.83
N ILE A 97 5.37 4.83 2.93
CA ILE A 97 5.50 6.01 2.09
C ILE A 97 6.77 5.82 1.26
N PRO A 98 6.66 5.54 -0.05
CA PRO A 98 7.81 5.34 -0.95
C PRO A 98 8.42 6.69 -1.37
N ASP A 99 8.86 7.49 -0.40
CA ASP A 99 9.36 8.84 -0.60
C ASP A 99 10.73 8.91 -1.28
N SER A 100 11.72 8.16 -0.77
CA SER A 100 13.08 8.19 -1.30
C SER A 100 13.13 7.66 -2.74
N ILE A 101 12.38 6.60 -3.03
CA ILE A 101 12.31 6.00 -4.36
C ILE A 101 11.47 6.81 -5.36
N ALA A 102 10.62 7.73 -4.89
CA ALA A 102 9.90 8.67 -5.76
C ALA A 102 10.85 9.61 -6.53
N THR A 103 12.12 9.70 -6.14
CA THR A 103 13.17 10.38 -6.91
C THR A 103 13.26 9.89 -8.36
N HIS A 104 13.06 8.60 -8.61
CA HIS A 104 13.04 8.02 -9.96
C HIS A 104 11.90 8.59 -10.81
N THR A 105 10.70 8.70 -10.24
CA THR A 105 9.56 9.34 -10.91
C THR A 105 9.85 10.81 -11.21
N PHE A 106 10.46 11.56 -10.30
CA PHE A 106 10.81 12.96 -10.58
C PHE A 106 11.93 13.10 -11.62
N ARG A 107 12.93 12.23 -11.61
CA ARG A 107 13.96 12.23 -12.65
C ARG A 107 13.36 11.95 -14.03
N ALA A 108 12.47 10.95 -14.12
CA ALA A 108 11.75 10.63 -15.35
C ALA A 108 10.85 11.78 -15.85
N LEU A 109 10.36 12.63 -14.94
CA LEU A 109 9.62 13.85 -15.28
C LEU A 109 10.51 15.04 -15.69
N GLY A 110 11.83 14.85 -15.81
CA GLY A 110 12.76 15.86 -16.29
C GLY A 110 13.24 16.86 -15.24
N TYR A 111 13.01 16.60 -13.94
CA TYR A 111 13.61 17.43 -12.90
C TYR A 111 15.13 17.21 -12.86
N GLY A 112 15.91 18.28 -12.77
CA GLY A 112 17.38 18.17 -12.62
C GLY A 112 17.80 17.55 -11.28
N GLU A 113 18.95 16.89 -11.24
CA GLU A 113 19.42 16.07 -10.10
C GLU A 113 19.34 16.77 -8.73
N GLU A 114 19.73 18.04 -8.64
CA GLU A 114 19.65 18.80 -7.39
C GLU A 114 18.20 19.02 -6.93
N LYS A 115 17.29 19.24 -7.89
CA LYS A 115 15.86 19.46 -7.64
C LYS A 115 15.12 18.15 -7.34
N VAL A 116 15.56 17.02 -7.90
CA VAL A 116 14.93 15.70 -7.70
C VAL A 116 14.93 15.32 -6.21
N ARG A 117 16.09 15.36 -5.56
CA ARG A 117 16.20 14.99 -4.13
C ARG A 117 15.42 15.94 -3.24
N ALA A 118 15.54 17.24 -3.49
CA ALA A 118 14.78 18.25 -2.74
C ALA A 118 13.27 18.05 -2.90
N LYS A 119 12.79 17.84 -4.13
CA LYS A 119 11.37 17.62 -4.41
C LYS A 119 10.84 16.34 -3.77
N ALA A 120 11.56 15.21 -3.91
CA ALA A 120 11.18 13.96 -3.28
C ALA A 120 11.08 14.09 -1.77
N ARG A 121 12.08 14.72 -1.15
CA ARG A 121 12.07 15.00 0.29
C ARG A 121 10.90 15.88 0.70
N THR A 122 10.63 16.97 -0.03
CA THR A 122 9.53 17.90 0.31
C THR A 122 8.15 17.23 0.18
N GLU A 123 7.89 16.53 -0.93
CA GLU A 123 6.61 15.82 -1.13
C GLU A 123 6.46 14.65 -0.14
N GLY A 124 7.54 13.90 0.09
CA GLY A 124 7.60 12.82 1.08
C GLY A 124 7.30 13.33 2.48
N GLN A 125 7.99 14.38 2.93
CA GLN A 125 7.77 14.97 4.26
C GLN A 125 6.35 15.52 4.41
N LYS A 126 5.78 16.13 3.37
CA LYS A 126 4.41 16.64 3.38
C LYS A 126 3.41 15.51 3.59
N ILE A 127 3.55 14.39 2.86
CA ILE A 127 2.71 13.21 3.04
C ILE A 127 2.94 12.58 4.41
N ARG A 128 4.20 12.44 4.85
CA ARG A 128 4.56 11.90 6.17
C ARG A 128 3.93 12.71 7.30
N ASN A 129 3.97 14.03 7.24
CA ASN A 129 3.35 14.90 8.24
C ASN A 129 1.83 14.75 8.29
N ARG A 130 1.18 14.55 7.13
CA ARG A 130 -0.27 14.26 7.09
C ARG A 130 -0.57 12.90 7.71
N CYS A 131 0.25 11.89 7.41
CA CYS A 131 0.09 10.55 7.97
C CYS A 131 0.31 10.56 9.49
N LEU A 132 1.30 11.30 10.00
CA LEU A 132 1.51 11.44 11.45
C LEU A 132 0.29 12.01 12.16
N ARG A 133 -0.29 13.11 11.65
CA ARG A 133 -1.51 13.69 12.23
C ARG A 133 -2.69 12.72 12.18
N ALA A 134 -2.83 11.99 11.08
CA ALA A 134 -3.86 10.96 10.95
C ALA A 134 -3.64 9.76 11.89
N VAL A 135 -2.38 9.39 12.15
CA VAL A 135 -2.02 8.37 13.14
C VAL A 135 -2.37 8.83 14.55
N GLU A 136 -2.03 10.06 14.92
CA GLU A 136 -2.41 10.66 16.20
C GLU A 136 -3.94 10.65 16.36
N ARG A 137 -4.68 11.05 15.32
CA ARG A 137 -6.15 10.98 15.33
C ARG A 137 -6.67 9.55 15.51
N ALA A 138 -6.14 8.61 14.74
CA ALA A 138 -6.56 7.22 14.79
C ALA A 138 -6.28 6.59 16.17
N GLN A 139 -5.18 6.96 16.82
CA GLN A 139 -4.86 6.52 18.19
C GLN A 139 -5.80 7.13 19.24
N LEU A 140 -6.27 8.36 19.05
CA LEU A 140 -7.31 8.94 19.93
C LEU A 140 -8.65 8.20 19.79
N LEU A 141 -9.03 7.85 18.56
CA LEU A 141 -10.30 7.15 18.27
C LEU A 141 -10.24 5.65 18.63
N ASN A 142 -9.07 5.03 18.48
CA ASN A 142 -8.82 3.64 18.82
C ASN A 142 -7.47 3.50 19.54
N PRO A 143 -7.42 3.70 20.87
CA PRO A 143 -6.18 3.63 21.66
C PRO A 143 -5.48 2.28 21.62
N SER A 144 -6.19 1.21 21.24
CA SER A 144 -5.62 -0.13 21.11
C SER A 144 -4.94 -0.37 19.75
N ALA A 145 -5.15 0.50 18.76
CA ALA A 145 -4.59 0.36 17.43
C ALA A 145 -3.07 0.53 17.44
N ARG A 146 -2.37 -0.39 16.78
CA ARG A 146 -0.91 -0.35 16.58
C ARG A 146 -0.62 0.20 15.20
N LEU A 147 -0.10 1.43 15.15
CA LEU A 147 0.18 2.13 13.90
C LEU A 147 1.68 2.44 13.81
N ARG A 148 2.30 2.11 12.67
CA ARG A 148 3.69 2.44 12.38
C ARG A 148 3.82 3.01 10.99
N ILE A 149 4.60 4.06 10.82
CA ILE A 149 5.03 4.56 9.51
C ILE A 149 6.43 4.04 9.27
N LEU A 150 6.67 3.40 8.12
CA LEU A 150 8.00 2.97 7.70
C LEU A 150 8.69 4.09 6.92
N ASP A 151 9.97 4.30 7.24
CA ASP A 151 10.91 5.03 6.42
C ASP A 151 11.54 4.10 5.39
N TRP A 152 11.61 4.53 4.13
CA TRP A 152 12.10 3.66 3.07
C TRP A 152 13.55 3.23 3.28
N GLU A 153 14.43 4.15 3.67
CA GLU A 153 15.85 3.86 3.79
C GLU A 153 16.15 3.06 5.06
N SER A 154 15.63 3.51 6.21
CA SER A 154 15.97 2.90 7.50
C SER A 154 15.16 1.66 7.84
N ASP A 155 13.95 1.49 7.33
CA ASP A 155 13.10 0.34 7.66
C ASP A 155 12.93 -0.68 6.52
N ILE A 156 13.04 -0.27 5.25
CA ILE A 156 12.79 -1.15 4.08
C ILE A 156 14.10 -1.53 3.39
N ALA A 157 14.88 -0.54 2.93
CA ALA A 157 16.13 -0.78 2.21
C ALA A 157 17.22 -1.39 3.09
N SER A 158 17.09 -1.24 4.41
CA SER A 158 17.94 -1.86 5.43
C SER A 158 17.57 -3.32 5.74
N LEU A 159 16.42 -3.83 5.27
CA LEU A 159 15.98 -5.19 5.57
C LEU A 159 16.97 -6.21 5.02
N PRO A 160 17.36 -7.21 5.83
CA PRO A 160 18.14 -8.34 5.33
C PRO A 160 17.46 -8.98 4.12
N GLY A 161 18.18 -9.02 3.00
CA GLY A 161 17.70 -9.59 1.74
C GLY A 161 17.03 -8.61 0.78
N TYR A 162 16.76 -7.34 1.16
CA TYR A 162 16.12 -6.36 0.28
C TYR A 162 16.84 -6.20 -1.06
N TRP A 163 18.16 -5.96 -1.03
CA TRP A 163 18.94 -5.77 -2.25
C TRP A 163 19.07 -7.05 -3.08
N ASN A 164 19.00 -8.22 -2.46
CA ASN A 164 18.93 -9.49 -3.18
C ASN A 164 17.56 -9.66 -3.87
N ALA A 165 16.46 -9.34 -3.19
CA ALA A 165 15.14 -9.35 -3.80
C ALA A 165 15.02 -8.34 -4.94
N TYR A 166 15.60 -7.15 -4.79
CA TYR A 166 15.68 -6.16 -5.87
C TYR A 166 16.47 -6.67 -7.07
N ALA A 167 17.66 -7.27 -6.85
CA ALA A 167 18.42 -7.88 -7.93
C ALA A 167 17.64 -9.01 -8.66
N GLN A 168 16.86 -9.80 -7.92
CA GLN A 168 15.97 -10.81 -8.53
C GLN A 168 14.85 -10.18 -9.36
N VAL A 169 14.24 -9.09 -8.90
CA VAL A 169 13.20 -8.36 -9.64
C VAL A 169 13.78 -7.72 -10.90
N CYS A 170 14.97 -7.14 -10.83
CA CYS A 170 15.67 -6.63 -12.01
C CYS A 170 15.98 -7.75 -13.01
N LYS A 171 16.51 -8.89 -12.54
CA LYS A 171 16.72 -10.06 -13.40
C LYS A 171 15.42 -10.53 -14.04
N LEU A 172 14.32 -10.53 -13.29
CA LEU A 172 13.01 -10.89 -13.83
C LEU A 172 12.56 -9.89 -14.90
N PHE A 173 12.75 -8.59 -14.68
CA PHE A 173 12.49 -7.55 -15.67
C PHE A 173 13.32 -7.72 -16.95
N ASP A 174 14.57 -8.18 -16.83
CA ASP A 174 15.44 -8.35 -18.00
C ASP A 174 15.19 -9.66 -18.75
N THR A 175 14.59 -10.68 -18.12
CA THR A 175 14.46 -12.04 -18.69
C THR A 175 13.04 -12.50 -18.97
N ASN A 176 12.03 -11.86 -18.37
CA ASN A 176 10.62 -12.17 -18.62
C ASN A 176 9.98 -11.05 -19.45
N ASN A 177 9.81 -11.32 -20.76
CA ASN A 177 9.26 -10.35 -21.71
C ASN A 177 7.88 -9.81 -21.31
N GLN A 178 7.02 -10.67 -20.74
CA GLN A 178 5.68 -10.25 -20.33
C GLN A 178 5.77 -9.28 -19.14
N PHE A 179 6.57 -9.59 -18.12
CA PHE A 179 6.78 -8.71 -16.98
C PHE A 179 7.42 -7.39 -17.40
N GLN A 180 8.43 -7.46 -18.27
CA GLN A 180 9.08 -6.28 -18.83
C GLN A 180 8.06 -5.36 -19.50
N GLN A 181 7.25 -5.91 -20.40
CA GLN A 181 6.24 -5.16 -21.14
C GLN A 181 5.21 -4.53 -20.19
N ASP A 182 4.64 -5.31 -19.27
CA ASP A 182 3.60 -4.81 -18.36
C ASP A 182 4.15 -3.70 -17.41
N VAL A 183 5.41 -3.80 -17.00
CA VAL A 183 6.09 -2.76 -16.19
C VAL A 183 6.37 -1.51 -17.02
N LEU A 184 6.89 -1.65 -18.24
CA LEU A 184 7.14 -0.53 -19.14
C LEU A 184 5.84 0.21 -19.52
N ASP A 185 4.77 -0.53 -19.80
CA ASP A 185 3.46 0.05 -20.11
C ASP A 185 2.89 0.85 -18.94
N LYS A 186 3.07 0.35 -17.70
CA LYS A 186 2.69 1.10 -16.50
C LYS A 186 3.49 2.40 -16.37
N GLY A 187 4.80 2.36 -16.60
CA GLY A 187 5.66 3.54 -16.60
C GLY A 187 5.26 4.54 -17.67
N PHE A 188 5.06 4.08 -18.91
CA PHE A 188 4.59 4.89 -20.03
C PHE A 188 3.25 5.56 -19.73
N SER A 189 2.27 4.82 -19.23
CA SER A 189 0.96 5.36 -18.86
C SER A 189 1.05 6.45 -17.80
N LEU A 190 1.96 6.32 -16.82
CA LEU A 190 2.17 7.33 -15.79
C LEU A 190 2.78 8.62 -16.37
N LEU A 191 3.76 8.48 -17.26
CA LEU A 191 4.43 9.62 -17.90
C LEU A 191 3.51 10.35 -18.90
N ARG A 192 2.69 9.62 -19.65
CA ARG A 192 1.73 10.19 -20.62
C ARG A 192 0.73 11.16 -19.99
N GLY A 193 0.40 10.99 -18.71
CA GLY A 193 -0.45 11.93 -17.97
C GLY A 193 0.24 13.22 -17.53
N LYS A 194 1.57 13.34 -17.72
CA LYS A 194 2.40 14.41 -17.12
C LYS A 194 3.36 15.08 -18.11
N LEU A 195 3.71 14.42 -19.20
CA LEU A 195 4.67 14.88 -20.20
C LEU A 195 4.04 14.92 -21.60
N SER A 196 4.61 15.74 -22.48
CA SER A 196 4.32 15.67 -23.92
C SER A 196 4.86 14.37 -24.51
N ALA A 197 4.27 13.92 -25.63
CA ALA A 197 4.68 12.68 -26.30
C ALA A 197 6.18 12.66 -26.63
N ASP A 198 6.73 13.77 -27.11
CA ASP A 198 8.15 13.89 -27.50
C ASP A 198 9.13 13.77 -26.32
N ALA A 199 8.67 14.03 -25.09
CA ALA A 199 9.50 13.92 -23.89
C ALA A 199 9.52 12.49 -23.32
N ILE A 200 8.67 11.58 -23.83
CA ILE A 200 8.59 10.19 -23.37
C ILE A 200 9.49 9.33 -24.27
N THR A 201 10.70 9.05 -23.78
CA THR A 201 11.69 8.21 -24.47
C THR A 201 11.82 6.87 -23.74
N PRO A 202 12.40 5.84 -24.38
CA PRO A 202 12.69 4.58 -23.69
C PRO A 202 13.51 4.76 -22.42
N ALA A 203 14.44 5.73 -22.39
CA ALA A 203 15.25 6.04 -21.22
C ALA A 203 14.42 6.66 -20.08
N THR A 204 13.48 7.56 -20.38
CA THR A 204 12.63 8.17 -19.34
C THR A 204 11.63 7.16 -18.79
N VAL A 205 11.10 6.27 -19.63
CA VAL A 205 10.27 5.15 -19.16
C VAL A 205 11.09 4.22 -18.27
N ARG A 206 12.32 3.85 -18.67
CA ARG A 206 13.19 2.98 -17.86
C ARG A 206 13.49 3.61 -16.51
N GLU A 207 13.80 4.90 -16.47
CA GLU A 207 14.00 5.62 -15.21
C GLU A 207 12.73 5.61 -14.34
N CYS A 208 11.56 5.80 -14.95
CA CYS A 208 10.28 5.81 -14.22
C CYS A 208 9.99 4.46 -13.54
N VAL A 209 10.31 3.33 -14.19
CA VAL A 209 9.96 2.01 -13.68
C VAL A 209 10.87 1.53 -12.56
N GLU A 210 12.02 2.16 -12.33
CA GLU A 210 12.90 1.84 -11.19
C GLU A 210 12.19 1.99 -9.84
N TYR A 211 11.22 2.92 -9.75
CA TYR A 211 10.30 3.01 -8.61
C TYR A 211 9.54 1.69 -8.37
N LEU A 212 8.93 1.13 -9.43
CA LEU A 212 8.13 -0.10 -9.35
C LEU A 212 8.99 -1.32 -9.02
N LEU A 213 10.19 -1.41 -9.61
CA LEU A 213 11.10 -2.53 -9.35
C LEU A 213 11.52 -2.56 -7.86
N LYS A 214 11.73 -1.40 -7.24
CA LYS A 214 12.02 -1.27 -5.81
C LYS A 214 10.82 -1.61 -4.92
N GLU A 215 9.60 -1.21 -5.30
CA GLU A 215 8.38 -1.64 -4.60
C GLU A 215 8.17 -3.16 -4.65
N PHE A 216 8.35 -3.77 -5.83
CA PHE A 216 8.22 -5.21 -5.98
C PHE A 216 9.28 -6.01 -5.22
N ALA A 217 10.49 -5.47 -5.06
CA ALA A 217 11.48 -6.04 -4.17
C ALA A 217 10.96 -6.14 -2.72
N TYR A 218 10.30 -5.09 -2.24
CA TYR A 218 9.69 -5.11 -0.91
C TYR A 218 8.50 -6.08 -0.85
N PHE A 219 7.67 -6.18 -1.88
CA PHE A 219 6.55 -7.14 -1.90
C PHE A 219 7.03 -8.58 -1.71
N LYS A 220 8.17 -8.97 -2.31
CA LYS A 220 8.76 -10.30 -2.13
C LYS A 220 9.17 -10.60 -0.68
N LEU A 221 9.47 -9.58 0.12
CA LEU A 221 10.04 -9.74 1.45
C LEU A 221 9.09 -9.40 2.58
N CYS A 222 8.16 -8.48 2.37
CA CYS A 222 7.35 -7.89 3.43
C CYS A 222 6.68 -8.95 4.32
N ARG A 223 6.15 -10.03 3.73
CA ARG A 223 5.57 -11.14 4.50
C ARG A 223 6.59 -11.81 5.41
N VAL A 224 7.75 -12.17 4.86
CA VAL A 224 8.81 -12.87 5.61
C VAL A 224 9.36 -11.95 6.70
N ALA A 225 9.60 -10.68 6.36
CA ALA A 225 10.08 -9.67 7.30
C ALA A 225 9.10 -9.43 8.46
N CYS A 226 7.79 -9.44 8.18
CA CYS A 226 6.75 -9.30 9.21
C CYS A 226 6.42 -10.61 9.93
N GLY A 227 6.86 -11.77 9.42
CA GLY A 227 6.62 -13.09 10.00
C GLY A 227 5.16 -13.55 9.98
N ARG A 228 4.30 -12.93 9.18
CA ARG A 228 2.86 -13.22 9.13
C ARG A 228 2.22 -12.76 7.82
N ASP A 229 1.04 -13.29 7.53
CA ASP A 229 0.26 -12.89 6.35
C ASP A 229 -0.21 -11.44 6.45
N LEU A 230 -0.31 -10.79 5.30
CA LEU A 230 -0.56 -9.36 5.19
C LEU A 230 -1.56 -9.04 4.08
N ILE A 231 -2.24 -7.92 4.26
CA ILE A 231 -3.12 -7.32 3.26
C ILE A 231 -2.55 -5.98 2.84
N MET A 232 -2.51 -5.73 1.53
CA MET A 232 -2.16 -4.46 0.91
C MET A 232 -3.45 -3.76 0.42
N PRO A 233 -4.08 -2.91 1.25
CA PRO A 233 -5.21 -2.10 0.82
C PRO A 233 -4.74 -0.97 -0.10
N TYR A 234 -5.43 -0.76 -1.23
CA TYR A 234 -5.18 0.36 -2.13
C TYR A 234 -6.47 0.90 -2.75
N HIS A 235 -6.48 2.17 -3.13
CA HIS A 235 -7.67 2.84 -3.66
C HIS A 235 -7.97 2.55 -5.15
N GLN A 236 -7.06 1.86 -5.83
CA GLN A 236 -7.15 1.53 -7.25
C GLN A 236 -6.81 0.06 -7.47
N ASP A 237 -7.37 -0.49 -8.54
CA ASP A 237 -6.96 -1.80 -9.04
C ASP A 237 -5.51 -1.74 -9.55
N ALA A 238 -4.66 -2.57 -8.94
CA ALA A 238 -3.24 -2.66 -9.24
C ALA A 238 -2.93 -3.99 -9.98
N ALA A 239 -3.59 -4.23 -11.12
CA ALA A 239 -3.47 -5.48 -11.88
C ALA A 239 -2.03 -5.99 -12.09
N LEU A 240 -1.06 -5.10 -12.34
CA LEU A 240 0.36 -5.46 -12.43
C LEU A 240 0.91 -6.04 -11.10
N ALA A 241 0.60 -5.39 -9.97
CA ALA A 241 0.98 -5.85 -8.65
C ALA A 241 0.25 -7.15 -8.28
N HIS A 242 -1.04 -7.27 -8.61
CA HIS A 242 -1.79 -8.51 -8.46
C HIS A 242 -1.12 -9.66 -9.23
N GLY A 243 -0.78 -9.46 -10.51
CA GLY A 243 -0.08 -10.45 -11.32
C GLY A 243 1.30 -10.83 -10.76
N PHE A 244 2.02 -9.88 -10.17
CA PHE A 244 3.29 -10.13 -9.49
C PHE A 244 3.13 -11.03 -8.25
N CYS A 245 2.09 -10.78 -7.44
CA CYS A 245 1.76 -11.60 -6.27
C CYS A 245 1.18 -12.97 -6.66
N ASP A 246 0.40 -13.05 -7.73
CA ASP A 246 -0.32 -14.25 -8.16
C ASP A 246 0.56 -15.29 -8.84
N GLY A 247 1.79 -14.92 -9.17
CA GLY A 247 2.75 -15.76 -9.86
C GLY A 247 2.60 -15.76 -11.37
N ARG A 248 2.09 -14.67 -11.96
CA ARG A 248 2.04 -14.51 -13.42
C ARG A 248 3.43 -14.44 -14.04
N TYR A 249 4.41 -13.95 -13.29
CA TYR A 249 5.78 -13.72 -13.79
C TYR A 249 6.84 -14.55 -13.07
N GLN A 250 6.52 -15.03 -11.86
CA GLN A 250 7.43 -15.74 -10.95
C GLN A 250 6.60 -16.74 -10.12
N GLU A 251 7.22 -17.40 -9.14
CA GLU A 251 6.44 -18.14 -8.14
C GLU A 251 5.49 -17.20 -7.36
N PRO A 252 4.25 -17.64 -7.07
CA PRO A 252 3.29 -16.84 -6.31
C PRO A 252 3.84 -16.46 -4.94
N LEU A 253 3.46 -15.27 -4.45
CA LEU A 253 3.78 -14.82 -3.10
C LEU A 253 2.68 -15.30 -2.14
N PRO A 254 2.91 -16.38 -1.35
CA PRO A 254 1.89 -16.87 -0.43
C PRO A 254 1.63 -15.83 0.67
N GLY A 255 0.40 -15.77 1.19
CA GLY A 255 0.05 -14.93 2.35
C GLY A 255 0.09 -13.42 2.11
N VAL A 256 0.14 -12.98 0.85
CA VAL A 256 0.03 -11.56 0.45
C VAL A 256 -1.30 -11.36 -0.26
N GLY A 257 -2.24 -10.69 0.43
CA GLY A 257 -3.55 -10.34 -0.10
C GLY A 257 -3.64 -8.87 -0.50
N TRP A 258 -4.59 -8.54 -1.36
CA TRP A 258 -4.92 -7.17 -1.75
C TRP A 258 -6.38 -6.85 -1.45
N LEU A 259 -6.67 -5.61 -1.11
CA LEU A 259 -8.03 -5.09 -1.02
C LEU A 259 -8.13 -3.78 -1.79
N ILE A 260 -9.27 -3.56 -2.42
CA ILE A 260 -9.59 -2.26 -3.01
C ILE A 260 -10.50 -1.51 -2.04
N TYR A 261 -10.20 -0.25 -1.78
CA TYR A 261 -11.07 0.60 -0.99
C TYR A 261 -11.46 1.87 -1.76
N ASP A 262 -12.60 2.45 -1.41
CA ASP A 262 -12.96 3.80 -1.82
C ASP A 262 -12.96 4.74 -0.60
N ILE A 263 -12.87 6.05 -0.87
CA ILE A 263 -13.15 7.08 0.13
C ILE A 263 -14.04 8.14 -0.50
N GLU A 264 -15.27 8.24 0.01
CA GLU A 264 -16.23 9.29 -0.28
C GLU A 264 -16.09 10.39 0.78
N LEU A 265 -15.95 11.64 0.34
CA LEU A 265 -15.89 12.80 1.24
C LEU A 265 -17.29 13.41 1.32
N PHE A 266 -17.75 13.76 2.53
CA PHE A 266 -19.02 14.48 2.67
C PHE A 266 -18.83 15.97 2.34
N GLY A 267 -19.87 16.58 1.76
CA GLY A 267 -19.91 18.02 1.49
C GLY A 267 -19.10 18.52 0.29
N GLU A 268 -18.45 17.64 -0.47
CA GLU A 268 -17.91 17.96 -1.79
C GLU A 268 -18.92 17.48 -2.85
N SER A 269 -19.73 18.40 -3.39
CA SER A 269 -20.55 18.12 -4.58
C SER A 269 -19.63 17.82 -5.76
N GLU A 270 -19.97 16.80 -6.57
CA GLU A 270 -19.30 16.48 -7.85
C GLU A 270 -19.22 17.68 -8.80
#